data_AF-A0AA39I9R5-F1
#
_entry.id   AF-A0AA39I9R5-F1
#
_cell.length_a   1.000
_cell.length_b   1.000
_cell.length_c   1.000
_cell.angle_alpha   90.00
_cell.angle_beta   90.00
_cell.angle_gamma   90.00
#
_symmetry.space_group_name_H-M   'P 1'
#
loop_
_entity.id
_entity.type
_entity.pdbx_description
1 polymer ?
#
loop_
_entity_poly.entity_id
_entity_poly.type
_entity_poly.pdbx_seq_one_letter_code
_entity_poly.pdbx_strand_id
1 'polypeptide(L)'
;MPIAIPRLLSLCLKPAKFFGVFFGGVYIGVELRCKEGVLGYHVLTFTGISMQPTLTPIKPRLLGRHVNRCRIRRGDIVCILVPHPAGNGEMKTAIKRVIGLPGEEVWNDRKEAWEPVPEGHVYVLGDNRKVSRDSRRYGAVPIENIKKKIVLQYRPLKLSLKYKESDDSSIVRQKQ
;
A
#
# COMPACT_ATOMS: atom_id res chain seq x y z
N MET A 1 52.56 8.18 -0.52
CA MET A 1 51.23 8.19 -1.18
C MET A 1 50.18 8.21 -0.07
N PRO A 2 49.45 9.31 0.17
CA PRO A 2 48.44 9.33 1.22
C PRO A 2 47.13 8.71 0.71
N ILE A 3 46.54 7.88 1.56
CA ILE A 3 45.28 7.17 1.34
C ILE A 3 44.14 8.19 1.41
N ALA A 4 43.35 8.29 0.34
CA ALA A 4 42.19 9.17 0.29
C ALA A 4 41.04 8.62 1.16
N ILE A 5 40.70 9.33 2.22
CA ILE A 5 39.49 9.08 3.03
C ILE A 5 38.29 9.55 2.19
N PRO A 6 37.28 8.71 1.87
CA PRO A 6 36.14 9.16 1.10
C PRO A 6 35.33 10.16 1.92
N ARG A 7 35.02 11.31 1.30
CA ARG A 7 34.12 12.35 1.82
C ARG A 7 32.85 11.70 2.37
N LEU A 8 32.67 11.77 3.69
CA LEU A 8 31.40 11.52 4.35
C LEU A 8 30.31 12.31 3.60
N LEU A 9 29.32 11.59 3.05
CA LEU A 9 28.11 12.19 2.50
C LEU A 9 27.52 13.09 3.59
N SER A 10 27.54 14.41 3.34
CA SER A 10 26.79 15.39 4.11
C SER A 10 25.30 15.01 4.06
N LEU A 11 24.86 14.35 5.13
CA LEU A 11 23.48 14.05 5.43
C LEU A 11 22.80 15.38 5.79
N CYS A 12 22.39 16.12 4.76
CA CYS A 12 21.63 17.35 4.93
C CYS A 12 20.19 16.97 5.34
N LEU A 13 20.02 16.67 6.63
CA LEU A 13 18.72 16.55 7.28
C LEU A 13 18.11 17.95 7.30
N LYS A 14 17.11 18.20 6.45
CA LYS A 14 16.30 19.41 6.61
C LYS A 14 15.53 19.28 7.94
N PRO A 15 15.39 20.35 8.74
CA PRO A 15 14.69 20.28 10.01
C PRO A 15 13.27 19.72 9.81
N ALA A 16 12.91 18.73 10.62
CA ALA A 16 11.58 18.13 10.62
C ALA A 16 10.56 19.24 10.93
N LYS A 17 9.66 19.53 9.97
CA LYS A 17 8.55 20.46 10.20
C LYS A 17 7.49 19.74 11.04
N PHE A 18 7.56 19.92 12.36
CA PHE A 18 6.44 19.69 13.27
C PHE A 18 5.56 20.94 13.22
N PHE A 19 4.40 20.97 12.58
CA PHE A 19 3.31 21.87 12.99
C PHE A 19 2.01 21.54 12.25
N GLY A 20 0.95 21.28 13.01
CA GLY A 20 -0.42 21.17 12.50
C GLY A 20 -1.35 20.41 13.44
N VAL A 21 -1.97 21.12 14.39
CA VAL A 21 -3.21 20.69 15.06
C VAL A 21 -4.37 21.28 14.27
N PHE A 22 -5.26 20.46 13.74
CA PHE A 22 -6.56 20.90 13.24
C PHE A 22 -7.65 20.13 14.00
N PHE A 23 -8.72 20.82 14.38
CA PHE A 23 -9.79 20.33 15.25
C PHE A 23 -10.23 18.89 14.90
N GLY A 24 -10.02 17.95 15.84
CA GLY A 24 -10.52 16.56 15.74
C GLY A 24 -9.51 15.44 16.00
N GLY A 25 -8.21 15.72 16.15
CA GLY A 25 -7.26 14.69 16.61
C GLY A 25 -5.78 15.04 16.47
N VAL A 26 -4.95 14.45 17.33
CA VAL A 26 -3.48 14.59 17.33
C VAL A 26 -2.84 13.64 16.30
N TYR A 27 -2.02 14.19 15.40
CA TYR A 27 -1.12 13.44 14.52
C TYR A 27 0.21 13.18 15.25
N ILE A 28 0.60 11.92 15.41
CA ILE A 28 1.99 11.56 15.77
C ILE A 28 2.53 10.79 14.58
N GLY A 29 3.10 11.50 13.61
CA GLY A 29 3.85 10.90 12.51
C GLY A 29 5.21 11.58 12.45
N VAL A 30 6.26 10.80 12.67
CA VAL A 30 7.63 11.24 12.43
C VAL A 30 7.84 11.19 10.92
N GLU A 31 7.86 12.35 10.27
CA GLU A 31 8.17 12.48 8.85
C GLU A 31 9.62 12.99 8.70
N LEU A 32 10.53 12.08 8.38
CA LEU A 32 11.92 12.40 8.06
C LEU A 32 12.03 12.57 6.54
N ARG A 33 12.35 13.77 6.07
CA ARG A 33 12.71 14.00 4.67
C ARG A 33 14.23 13.93 4.54
N CYS A 34 14.72 12.95 3.78
CA CYS A 34 16.11 12.91 3.34
C CYS A 34 16.20 13.26 1.84
N LYS A 35 17.42 13.45 1.32
CA LYS A 35 17.67 13.69 -0.12
C LYS A 35 17.07 12.59 -1.00
N GLU A 36 16.90 11.40 -0.43
CA GLU A 36 16.34 10.23 -1.08
C GLU A 36 14.80 10.16 -1.12
N GLY A 37 14.08 10.94 -0.30
CA GLY A 37 12.61 10.93 -0.25
C GLY A 37 12.04 11.12 1.15
N VAL A 38 10.74 10.83 1.29
CA VAL A 38 10.02 10.88 2.57
C VAL A 38 10.11 9.52 3.27
N LEU A 39 10.88 9.46 4.35
CA LEU A 39 10.87 8.37 5.31
C LEU A 39 9.87 8.74 6.42
N GLY A 40 8.65 8.24 6.32
CA GLY A 40 7.62 8.58 7.30
C GLY A 40 6.51 7.55 7.39
N TYR A 41 5.95 7.45 8.59
CA TYR A 41 4.75 6.67 8.86
C TYR A 41 3.56 7.62 9.03
N HIS A 42 2.46 7.31 8.36
CA HIS A 42 1.22 8.07 8.43
C HIS A 42 0.12 7.22 9.03
N VAL A 43 -0.64 7.80 9.97
CA VAL A 43 -1.81 7.16 10.55
C VAL A 43 -3.00 7.35 9.61
N LEU A 44 -3.62 6.27 9.15
CA LEU A 44 -4.79 6.28 8.27
C LEU A 44 -5.98 5.67 8.99
N THR A 45 -7.17 6.22 8.78
CA THR A 45 -8.44 5.60 9.14
C THR A 45 -9.10 5.05 7.88
N PHE A 46 -9.83 3.95 7.99
CA PHE A 46 -10.60 3.39 6.88
C PHE A 46 -11.95 2.89 7.39
N THR A 47 -12.96 2.97 6.53
CA THR A 47 -14.35 2.58 6.84
C THR A 47 -14.85 1.42 5.98
N GLY A 48 -14.04 0.92 5.04
CA GLY A 48 -14.43 -0.14 4.11
C GLY A 48 -14.30 -1.57 4.67
N ILE A 49 -15.21 -2.45 4.25
CA ILE A 49 -15.24 -3.88 4.62
C ILE A 49 -14.42 -4.79 3.70
N SER A 50 -13.88 -4.26 2.59
CA SER A 50 -13.27 -5.09 1.53
C SER A 50 -12.02 -5.87 1.95
N MET A 51 -11.41 -5.47 3.07
CA MET A 51 -10.21 -6.10 3.62
C MET A 51 -10.49 -6.97 4.84
N GLN A 52 -11.76 -7.21 5.18
CA GLN A 52 -12.11 -8.18 6.22
C GLN A 52 -11.70 -9.61 5.79
N PRO A 53 -11.32 -10.50 6.73
CA PRO A 53 -11.21 -10.27 8.18
C PRO A 53 -9.89 -9.60 8.61
N THR A 54 -8.96 -9.39 7.68
CA THR A 54 -7.62 -8.86 7.98
C THR A 54 -7.69 -7.47 8.59
N LEU A 55 -8.43 -6.56 7.95
CA LEU A 55 -8.67 -5.22 8.44
C LEU A 55 -10.13 -5.08 8.90
N THR A 56 -10.31 -4.79 10.18
CA THR A 56 -11.63 -4.63 10.81
C THR A 56 -12.04 -3.15 10.83
N PRO A 57 -13.26 -2.78 10.42
CA PRO A 57 -13.69 -1.38 10.27
C PRO A 57 -13.94 -0.65 11.61
N ILE A 58 -14.00 -1.34 12.74
CA ILE A 58 -14.28 -0.72 14.05
C ILE A 58 -13.03 -0.01 14.59
N LYS A 59 -13.00 1.33 14.42
CA LYS A 59 -11.95 2.28 14.87
C LYS A 59 -10.49 1.85 14.65
N PRO A 60 -10.09 1.31 13.49
CA PRO A 60 -8.71 0.98 13.22
C PRO A 60 -7.90 2.23 12.87
N ARG A 61 -6.71 2.34 13.45
CA ARG A 61 -5.65 3.22 12.94
C ARG A 61 -4.64 2.34 12.21
N LEU A 62 -4.35 2.67 10.95
CA LEU A 62 -3.36 1.98 10.14
C LEU A 62 -2.09 2.81 10.10
N LEU A 63 -0.96 2.17 10.34
CA LEU A 63 0.33 2.77 10.11
C LEU A 63 0.76 2.45 8.67
N GLY A 64 0.82 3.48 7.82
CA GLY A 64 1.25 3.37 6.44
C GLY A 64 2.64 3.97 6.23
N ARG A 65 3.56 3.23 5.62
CA ARG A 65 4.87 3.74 5.18
C ARG A 65 4.80 4.25 3.75
N HIS A 66 5.45 5.38 3.46
CA HIS A 66 5.56 5.90 2.09
C HIS A 66 6.31 4.93 1.17
N VAL A 67 5.81 4.79 -0.07
CA VAL A 67 6.26 3.76 -1.02
C VAL A 67 7.39 4.20 -1.94
N ASN A 68 7.80 5.48 -1.94
CA ASN A 68 8.77 6.07 -2.89
C ASN A 68 10.10 5.29 -3.08
N ARG A 69 10.43 4.30 -2.23
CA ARG A 69 11.55 3.36 -2.39
C ARG A 69 11.28 1.94 -1.86
N CYS A 70 10.03 1.57 -1.62
CA CYS A 70 9.71 0.27 -1.05
C CYS A 70 9.48 -0.74 -2.18
N ARG A 71 10.27 -1.82 -2.21
CA ARG A 71 9.98 -2.98 -3.05
C ARG A 71 8.60 -3.53 -2.68
N ILE A 72 7.67 -3.48 -3.64
CA ILE A 72 6.36 -4.12 -3.52
C ILE A 72 6.56 -5.63 -3.58
N ARG A 73 5.94 -6.33 -2.64
CA ARG A 73 5.96 -7.79 -2.57
C ARG A 73 4.55 -8.33 -2.64
N ARG A 74 4.41 -9.57 -3.11
CA ARG A 74 3.16 -10.32 -2.97
C ARG A 74 2.74 -10.34 -1.50
N GLY A 75 1.45 -10.19 -1.25
CA GLY A 75 0.88 -10.15 0.10
C GLY A 75 0.90 -8.78 0.75
N ASP A 76 1.60 -7.79 0.21
CA ASP A 76 1.61 -6.43 0.78
C ASP A 76 0.22 -5.81 0.76
N ILE A 77 -0.17 -5.19 1.88
CA ILE A 77 -1.39 -4.39 1.94
C ILE A 77 -1.04 -2.96 1.57
N VAL A 78 -1.72 -2.42 0.57
CA VAL A 78 -1.40 -1.15 -0.06
C VAL A 78 -2.61 -0.23 -0.12
N CYS A 79 -2.33 1.06 0.02
CA CYS A 79 -3.23 2.17 -0.21
C CYS A 79 -3.02 2.66 -1.64
N ILE A 80 -4.02 2.51 -2.49
CA ILE A 80 -3.97 2.79 -3.92
C ILE A 80 -4.99 3.86 -4.30
N LEU A 81 -4.65 4.67 -5.29
CA LEU A 81 -5.61 5.55 -5.96
C LEU A 81 -6.27 4.79 -7.11
N VAL A 82 -7.59 4.79 -7.14
CA VAL A 82 -8.40 4.20 -8.21
C VAL A 82 -9.47 5.22 -8.63
N PRO A 83 -9.93 5.21 -9.90
CA PRO A 83 -11.01 6.07 -10.34
C PRO A 83 -12.27 5.89 -9.46
N HIS A 84 -12.92 7.01 -9.14
CA HIS A 84 -14.12 6.99 -8.32
C HIS A 84 -15.22 6.23 -9.07
N PRO A 85 -15.98 5.34 -8.39
CA PRO A 85 -17.08 4.58 -8.98
C PRO A 85 -18.11 5.40 -9.77
N ALA A 86 -18.27 6.68 -9.44
CA ALA A 86 -19.21 7.59 -10.08
C ALA A 86 -18.76 8.10 -11.46
N GLY A 87 -17.51 7.84 -11.87
CA GLY A 87 -17.03 8.21 -13.21
C GLY A 87 -16.84 9.71 -13.44
N ASN A 88 -16.87 10.53 -12.39
CA ASN A 88 -16.69 11.99 -12.45
C ASN A 88 -15.22 12.44 -12.57
N GLY A 89 -14.28 11.53 -12.87
CA GLY A 89 -12.85 11.81 -12.92
C GLY A 89 -12.16 11.96 -11.56
N GLU A 90 -12.91 11.90 -10.44
CA GLU A 90 -12.29 11.91 -9.11
C GLU A 90 -11.55 10.61 -8.84
N MET A 91 -10.48 10.69 -8.05
CA MET A 91 -9.73 9.52 -7.60
C MET A 91 -10.09 9.19 -6.16
N LYS A 92 -10.41 7.93 -5.90
CA LYS A 92 -10.69 7.40 -4.56
C LYS A 92 -9.52 6.60 -4.05
N THR A 93 -9.21 6.77 -2.78
CA THR A 93 -8.28 5.88 -2.08
C THR A 93 -8.95 4.57 -1.71
N ALA A 94 -8.33 3.45 -2.07
CA ALA A 94 -8.75 2.10 -1.69
C ALA A 94 -7.60 1.35 -0.99
N ILE A 95 -7.93 0.43 -0.09
CA ILE A 95 -6.96 -0.46 0.55
C ILE A 95 -7.18 -1.87 0.01
N LYS A 96 -6.11 -2.46 -0.54
CA LYS A 96 -6.11 -3.78 -1.17
C LYS A 96 -4.83 -4.53 -0.83
N ARG A 97 -4.82 -5.83 -1.11
CA ARG A 97 -3.64 -6.68 -1.03
C ARG A 97 -3.05 -6.89 -2.43
N VAL A 98 -1.73 -6.80 -2.55
CA VAL A 98 -1.00 -7.16 -3.76
C VAL A 98 -1.02 -8.68 -3.91
N ILE A 99 -1.61 -9.15 -5.01
CA ILE A 99 -1.74 -10.56 -5.35
C ILE A 99 -0.86 -10.94 -6.52
N GLY A 100 -0.75 -10.10 -7.56
CA GLY A 100 0.11 -10.35 -8.73
C GLY A 100 1.14 -9.24 -8.90
N LEU A 101 2.35 -9.62 -9.31
CA LEU A 101 3.49 -8.74 -9.58
C LEU A 101 3.70 -8.59 -11.10
N PRO A 102 4.46 -7.58 -11.55
CA PRO A 102 4.82 -7.42 -12.96
C PRO A 102 5.33 -8.72 -13.60
N GLY A 103 4.84 -9.03 -14.80
CA GLY A 103 5.24 -10.21 -15.56
C GLY A 103 4.50 -11.50 -15.22
N GLU A 104 3.59 -11.47 -14.24
CA GLU A 104 2.80 -12.63 -13.83
C GLU A 104 1.44 -12.69 -14.52
N GLU A 105 0.76 -13.82 -14.40
CA GLU A 105 -0.65 -13.96 -14.72
C GLU A 105 -1.44 -14.33 -13.47
N VAL A 106 -2.61 -13.72 -13.30
CA VAL A 106 -3.52 -13.97 -12.16
C VAL A 106 -4.85 -14.49 -12.67
N TRP A 107 -5.36 -15.55 -12.05
CA TRP A 107 -6.69 -16.08 -12.34
C TRP A 107 -7.77 -15.10 -11.85
N ASN A 108 -8.58 -14.61 -12.78
CA ASN A 108 -9.74 -13.79 -12.50
C ASN A 108 -10.99 -14.67 -12.40
N ASP A 109 -11.40 -14.96 -11.16
CA ASP A 109 -12.61 -15.76 -10.87
C ASP A 109 -13.92 -15.14 -11.38
N ARG A 110 -13.97 -13.83 -11.68
CA ARG A 110 -15.16 -13.17 -12.22
C ARG A 110 -15.29 -13.27 -13.74
N LYS A 111 -14.16 -13.46 -14.43
CA LYS A 111 -14.10 -13.59 -15.90
C LYS A 111 -13.76 -15.01 -16.35
N GLU A 112 -13.45 -15.89 -15.40
CA GLU A 112 -12.99 -17.26 -15.64
C GLU A 112 -11.80 -17.30 -16.62
N ALA A 113 -10.86 -16.38 -16.43
CA ALA A 113 -9.73 -16.20 -17.34
C ALA A 113 -8.45 -15.81 -16.60
N TRP A 114 -7.31 -16.17 -17.17
CA TRP A 114 -6.00 -15.67 -16.76
C TRP A 114 -5.80 -14.25 -17.28
N GLU A 115 -5.48 -13.31 -16.39
CA GLU A 115 -5.19 -11.93 -16.73
C GLU A 115 -3.71 -11.64 -16.51
N PRO A 116 -2.99 -11.11 -17.53
CA PRO A 116 -1.61 -10.72 -17.35
C PRO A 116 -1.51 -9.49 -16.46
N VAL A 117 -0.41 -9.41 -15.71
CA VAL A 117 0.00 -8.23 -14.95
C VAL A 117 1.09 -7.53 -15.77
N PRO A 118 0.77 -6.42 -16.45
CA PRO A 118 1.75 -5.73 -17.28
C PRO A 118 2.94 -5.21 -16.46
N GLU A 119 4.05 -4.94 -17.14
CA GLU A 119 5.17 -4.26 -16.50
C GLU A 119 4.75 -2.92 -15.89
N GLY A 120 5.32 -2.60 -14.73
CA GLY A 120 4.95 -1.40 -13.96
C GLY A 120 3.58 -1.46 -13.28
N HIS A 121 2.86 -2.58 -13.33
CA HIS A 121 1.54 -2.76 -12.70
C HIS A 121 1.54 -3.84 -11.62
N VAL A 122 0.52 -3.82 -10.77
CA VAL A 122 0.23 -4.87 -9.78
C VAL A 122 -1.22 -5.31 -9.88
N TYR A 123 -1.46 -6.59 -9.64
CA TYR A 123 -2.82 -7.10 -9.47
C TYR A 123 -3.19 -7.08 -8.00
N VAL A 124 -4.29 -6.43 -7.65
CA VAL A 124 -4.68 -6.23 -6.24
C VAL A 124 -6.06 -6.76 -5.95
N LEU A 125 -6.23 -7.47 -4.83
CA LEU A 125 -7.51 -8.02 -4.38
C LEU A 125 -7.85 -7.56 -2.97
N GLY A 126 -9.14 -7.49 -2.67
CA GLY A 126 -9.58 -7.39 -1.28
C GLY A 126 -9.64 -8.78 -0.64
N ASP A 127 -9.31 -8.87 0.64
CA ASP A 127 -9.40 -10.14 1.39
C ASP A 127 -10.86 -10.62 1.51
N ASN A 128 -11.82 -9.69 1.55
CA ASN A 128 -13.23 -10.02 1.44
C ASN A 128 -13.61 -10.11 -0.05
N ARG A 129 -13.27 -11.24 -0.68
CA ARG A 129 -13.40 -11.48 -2.12
C ARG A 129 -14.83 -11.29 -2.64
N LYS A 130 -15.84 -11.60 -1.83
CA LYS A 130 -17.26 -11.51 -2.21
C LYS A 130 -17.71 -10.06 -2.47
N VAL A 131 -17.28 -9.13 -1.62
CA VAL A 131 -17.74 -7.73 -1.64
C VAL A 131 -16.74 -6.75 -2.26
N SER A 132 -15.48 -7.16 -2.40
CA SER A 132 -14.42 -6.27 -2.87
C SER A 132 -14.59 -5.89 -4.34
N ARG A 133 -14.59 -4.58 -4.61
CA ARG A 133 -14.32 -3.99 -5.93
C ARG A 133 -12.82 -3.81 -6.07
N ASP A 134 -12.19 -4.66 -6.88
CA ASP A 134 -10.74 -4.81 -7.02
C ASP A 134 -10.33 -5.14 -8.47
N SER A 135 -9.07 -5.55 -8.70
CA SER A 135 -8.51 -5.76 -10.04
C SER A 135 -9.31 -6.70 -10.92
N ARG A 136 -10.11 -7.61 -10.35
CA ARG A 136 -11.01 -8.47 -11.13
C ARG A 136 -12.04 -7.70 -11.96
N ARG A 137 -12.36 -6.48 -11.54
CA ARG A 137 -13.30 -5.60 -12.23
C ARG A 137 -12.62 -4.54 -13.09
N TYR A 138 -11.51 -3.96 -12.61
CA TYR A 138 -10.87 -2.80 -13.25
C TYR A 138 -9.47 -3.07 -13.81
N GLY A 139 -8.98 -4.30 -13.73
CA GLY A 139 -7.66 -4.71 -14.21
C GLY A 139 -6.52 -4.44 -13.23
N ALA A 140 -5.30 -4.71 -13.69
CA ALA A 140 -4.07 -4.39 -12.96
C ALA A 140 -3.91 -2.87 -12.78
N VAL A 141 -3.28 -2.46 -11.67
CA VAL A 141 -3.15 -1.06 -11.26
C VAL A 141 -1.69 -0.62 -11.39
N PRO A 142 -1.40 0.56 -11.95
CA PRO A 142 -0.05 1.10 -11.99
C PRO A 142 0.58 1.19 -10.60
N ILE A 143 1.85 0.80 -10.47
CA ILE A 143 2.59 0.86 -9.20
C ILE A 143 2.68 2.31 -8.68
N GLU A 144 2.72 3.30 -9.56
CA GLU A 144 2.71 4.73 -9.22
C GLU A 144 1.43 5.20 -8.50
N ASN A 145 0.33 4.46 -8.66
CA ASN A 145 -0.92 4.73 -7.93
C ASN A 145 -0.87 4.26 -6.49
N ILE A 146 0.15 3.48 -6.11
CA ILE A 146 0.37 3.06 -4.73
C ILE A 146 0.98 4.21 -3.93
N LYS A 147 0.26 4.69 -2.92
CA LYS A 147 0.71 5.81 -2.08
C LYS A 147 1.39 5.34 -0.79
N LYS A 148 0.85 4.30 -0.15
CA LYS A 148 1.32 3.82 1.15
C LYS A 148 1.26 2.30 1.24
N LYS A 149 2.27 1.69 1.86
CA LYS A 149 2.24 0.30 2.29
C LYS A 149 1.80 0.25 3.75
N ILE A 150 0.74 -0.49 4.04
CA ILE A 150 0.23 -0.67 5.40
C ILE A 150 1.12 -1.69 6.10
N VAL A 151 1.73 -1.28 7.22
CA VAL A 151 2.66 -2.13 7.99
C VAL A 151 2.05 -2.62 9.30
N LEU A 152 1.08 -1.89 9.85
CA LEU A 152 0.47 -2.21 11.15
C LEU A 152 -0.97 -1.70 11.18
N GLN A 153 -1.85 -2.50 11.78
CA GLN A 153 -3.14 -2.06 12.28
C GLN A 153 -3.09 -1.98 13.81
N TYR A 154 -3.56 -0.89 14.40
CA TYR A 154 -3.65 -0.77 15.86
C TYR A 154 -4.98 -0.15 16.28
N ARG A 155 -5.40 -0.48 17.50
CA ARG A 155 -6.51 0.16 18.21
C ARG A 155 -5.94 0.80 19.48
N PRO A 156 -6.50 1.92 19.97
CA PRO A 156 -6.13 2.41 21.29
C PRO A 156 -6.36 1.28 22.31
N LEU A 157 -5.30 0.92 23.05
CA LEU A 157 -5.20 -0.19 24.01
C LEU A 157 -5.06 -1.62 23.46
N LYS A 158 -4.99 -1.83 22.13
CA LYS A 158 -4.69 -3.17 21.56
C LYS A 158 -3.89 -3.06 20.25
N LEU A 159 -2.60 -3.38 20.32
CA LEU A 159 -1.73 -3.54 19.15
C LEU A 159 -1.98 -4.93 18.54
N SER A 160 -2.20 -5.01 17.23
CA SER A 160 -2.33 -6.28 16.52
C SER A 160 -1.55 -6.21 15.21
N LEU A 161 -0.34 -6.78 15.23
CA LEU A 161 0.42 -7.04 14.01
C LEU A 161 -0.21 -8.24 13.31
N LYS A 162 -1.07 -7.97 12.32
CA LYS A 162 -1.58 -9.01 11.43
C LYS A 162 -0.83 -8.94 10.11
N TYR A 163 0.29 -9.63 10.04
CA TYR A 163 0.87 -10.02 8.76
C TYR A 163 0.22 -11.35 8.38
N LYS A 164 -0.63 -11.34 7.35
CA LYS A 164 -1.18 -12.56 6.77
C LYS A 164 -0.56 -12.72 5.40
N GLU A 165 0.23 -13.76 5.23
CA GLU A 165 0.67 -14.22 3.92
C GLU A 165 -0.57 -14.69 3.15
N SER A 166 -0.74 -14.19 1.93
CA SER A 166 -1.85 -14.62 1.08
C SER A 166 -1.48 -15.92 0.40
N ASP A 167 -2.21 -16.99 0.71
CA ASP A 167 -2.09 -18.32 0.09
C ASP A 167 -2.65 -18.36 -1.35
N ASP A 168 -2.69 -17.21 -2.02
CA ASP A 168 -3.18 -17.02 -3.38
C ASP A 168 -2.16 -17.49 -4.43
N SER A 169 -1.18 -18.31 -4.05
CA SER A 169 -0.17 -18.85 -4.97
C SER A 169 -0.79 -19.73 -6.06
N SER A 170 -1.92 -20.40 -5.77
CA SER A 170 -2.65 -21.24 -6.72
C SER A 170 -3.32 -20.46 -7.85
N ILE A 171 -3.60 -19.17 -7.64
CA ILE A 171 -4.22 -18.29 -8.63
C ILE A 171 -3.20 -17.40 -9.34
N VAL A 172 -1.90 -17.65 -9.17
CA VAL A 172 -0.83 -16.87 -9.81
C VAL A 172 0.16 -17.80 -10.48
N ARG A 173 0.59 -17.46 -11.70
CA ARG A 173 1.66 -18.16 -12.42
C ARG A 173 2.59 -17.19 -13.13
N GLN A 174 3.81 -17.64 -13.42
CA GLN A 174 4.73 -16.89 -14.27
C GLN A 174 4.24 -16.94 -15.72
N LYS A 175 4.39 -15.83 -16.43
CA LYS A 175 4.17 -15.83 -17.88
C LYS A 175 5.28 -16.67 -18.52
N GLN A 176 4.89 -17.67 -19.32
CA GLN A 176 5.82 -18.48 -20.12
C GLN A 176 6.54 -17.63 -21.16
#